data_AF-A0A959VIT5-F1
#
_entry.id   AF-A0A959VIT5-F1
#
_cell.length_a   1.000
_cell.length_b   1.000
_cell.length_c   1.000
_cell.angle_alpha   90.00
_cell.angle_beta   90.00
_cell.angle_gamma   90.00
#
_symmetry.space_group_name_H-M   'P 1'
#
loop_
_entity.id
_entity.type
_entity.pdbx_description
1 polymer ?
#
loop_
_entity_poly.entity_id
_entity_poly.type
_entity_poly.pdbx_seq_one_letter_code
_entity_poly.pdbx_strand_id
1 'polypeptide(L)'
;MKTKPLDQLIEKWDEVARSIRRNGVADLDEYMNDLDLRQIIHDKLTVEEELISEDLIKTLGEADKNLMRATAEHTDCLWGQFNADDRGWTKEHNWWYWRIPPNAHFQTDKKGSSH
;
A
#
# COMPACT_ATOMS: atom_id res chain seq x y z
N MET A 1 -5.09 -9.30 -19.46
CA MET A 1 -4.25 -8.11 -19.22
C MET A 1 -2.87 -8.64 -18.82
N LYS A 2 -1.77 -8.26 -19.49
CA LYS A 2 -0.44 -8.70 -19.06
C LYS A 2 -0.09 -7.97 -17.77
N THR A 3 0.16 -8.70 -16.69
CA THR A 3 0.68 -8.12 -15.44
C THR A 3 2.01 -7.44 -15.72
N LYS A 4 2.23 -6.24 -15.17
CA LYS A 4 3.51 -5.55 -15.33
C LYS A 4 4.66 -6.40 -14.76
N PRO A 5 5.87 -6.32 -15.36
CA PRO A 5 7.10 -6.84 -14.77
C PRO A 5 7.36 -6.31 -13.35
N LEU A 6 8.06 -7.09 -12.52
CA LEU A 6 8.28 -6.79 -11.09
C LEU A 6 9.10 -5.52 -10.87
N ASP A 7 10.13 -5.30 -11.69
CA ASP A 7 10.93 -4.07 -11.74
C ASP A 7 10.06 -2.83 -11.94
N GLN A 8 9.14 -2.85 -12.91
CA GLN A 8 8.23 -1.73 -13.17
C GLN A 8 7.24 -1.49 -12.03
N LEU A 9 6.85 -2.55 -11.31
CA LEU A 9 5.98 -2.42 -10.13
C LEU A 9 6.73 -1.77 -8.98
N ILE A 10 7.99 -2.17 -8.74
CA ILE A 10 8.85 -1.60 -7.69
C ILE A 10 9.15 -0.13 -7.98
N GLU A 11 9.50 0.22 -9.22
CA GLU A 11 9.69 1.62 -9.64
C GLU A 11 8.42 2.44 -9.37
N LYS A 12 7.26 1.91 -9.75
CA LYS A 12 6.00 2.59 -9.52
C LYS A 12 5.69 2.76 -8.03
N TRP A 13 6.04 1.78 -7.21
CA TRP A 13 5.86 1.85 -5.77
C TRP A 13 6.77 2.92 -5.12
N ASP A 14 8.02 3.04 -5.57
CA ASP A 14 8.90 4.12 -5.13
C ASP A 14 8.34 5.51 -5.49
N GLU A 15 7.78 5.67 -6.70
CA GLU A 15 7.09 6.90 -7.09
C GLU A 15 5.92 7.25 -6.16
N VAL A 16 5.06 6.26 -5.87
CA VAL A 16 3.90 6.39 -4.98
C VAL A 16 4.35 6.79 -3.57
N ALA A 17 5.28 6.05 -2.98
CA ALA A 17 5.79 6.33 -1.63
C ALA A 17 6.42 7.73 -1.53
N ARG A 18 7.17 8.16 -2.56
CA ARG A 18 7.72 9.52 -2.64
C ARG A 18 6.65 10.58 -2.83
N SER A 19 5.60 10.30 -3.61
CA SER A 19 4.48 11.22 -3.81
C SER A 19 3.73 11.44 -2.49
N ILE A 20 3.36 10.37 -1.80
CA ILE A 20 2.68 10.43 -0.50
C ILE A 20 3.53 11.19 0.51
N ARG A 21 4.84 10.94 0.58
CA ARG A 21 5.74 11.65 1.48
C ARG A 21 5.83 13.16 1.21
N ARG A 22 5.75 13.57 -0.07
CA ARG A 22 5.90 14.98 -0.46
C ARG A 22 4.58 15.75 -0.42
N ASN A 23 3.52 15.10 -0.88
CA ASN A 23 2.26 15.75 -1.22
C ASN A 23 1.12 15.33 -0.28
N GLY A 24 1.34 14.32 0.57
CA GLY A 24 0.27 13.69 1.34
C GLY A 24 -0.68 12.89 0.46
N VAL A 25 -1.84 12.57 1.02
CA VAL A 25 -2.95 11.89 0.33
C VAL A 25 -4.17 12.82 0.29
N ALA A 26 -4.86 12.88 -0.84
CA ALA A 26 -6.09 13.64 -1.01
C ALA A 26 -7.35 12.78 -0.79
N ASP A 27 -7.30 11.52 -1.24
CA ASP A 27 -8.41 10.57 -1.17
C ASP A 27 -7.93 9.24 -0.57
N LEU A 28 -8.64 8.75 0.43
CA LEU A 28 -8.33 7.49 1.10
C LEU A 28 -8.51 6.29 0.15
N ASP A 29 -9.51 6.31 -0.74
CA ASP A 29 -9.75 5.21 -1.67
C ASP A 29 -8.63 5.12 -2.70
N GLU A 30 -8.15 6.26 -3.21
CA GLU A 30 -6.98 6.31 -4.09
C GLU A 30 -5.73 5.79 -3.37
N TYR A 31 -5.54 6.16 -2.11
CA TYR A 31 -4.44 5.64 -1.30
C TYR A 31 -4.54 4.13 -1.08
N MET A 32 -5.72 3.60 -0.78
CA MET A 32 -5.90 2.15 -0.62
C MET A 32 -5.62 1.38 -1.91
N ASN A 33 -6.01 1.93 -3.07
CA ASN A 33 -5.64 1.37 -4.38
C ASN A 33 -4.12 1.42 -4.63
N ASP A 34 -3.45 2.50 -4.19
CA ASP A 34 -1.99 2.59 -4.24
C ASP A 34 -1.31 1.53 -3.35
N LEU A 35 -1.90 1.18 -2.20
CA LEU A 35 -1.39 0.12 -1.34
C LEU A 35 -1.50 -1.28 -1.96
N ASP A 36 -2.51 -1.53 -2.79
CA ASP A 36 -2.65 -2.81 -3.50
C ASP A 36 -1.49 -3.07 -4.46
N LEU A 37 -0.81 -2.01 -4.94
CA LEU A 37 0.44 -2.17 -5.69
C LEU A 37 1.50 -2.91 -4.86
N ARG A 38 1.60 -2.61 -3.56
CA ARG A 38 2.56 -3.25 -2.67
C ARG A 38 2.18 -4.72 -2.38
N GLN A 39 0.89 -5.03 -2.36
CA GLN A 39 0.39 -6.41 -2.28
C GLN A 39 0.75 -7.19 -3.55
N ILE A 40 0.58 -6.61 -4.74
CA ILE A 40 0.97 -7.28 -5.99
C ILE A 40 2.47 -7.55 -6.03
N ILE A 41 3.30 -6.61 -5.57
CA ILE A 41 4.75 -6.81 -5.43
C ILE A 41 5.06 -7.95 -4.45
N HIS A 42 4.40 -7.97 -3.29
CA HIS A 42 4.55 -9.04 -2.30
C HIS A 42 4.25 -10.40 -2.93
N ASP A 43 3.10 -10.55 -3.57
CA ASP A 43 2.66 -11.84 -4.15
C ASP A 43 3.62 -12.30 -5.24
N LYS A 44 4.13 -11.38 -6.07
CA LYS A 44 5.15 -11.70 -7.07
C LYS A 44 6.47 -12.13 -6.45
N LEU A 45 6.93 -11.46 -5.41
CA LEU A 45 8.17 -11.83 -4.72
C LEU A 45 8.06 -13.24 -4.11
N THR A 46 6.91 -13.63 -3.58
CA THR A 46 6.75 -15.00 -3.04
C THR A 46 6.90 -16.10 -4.10
N VAL A 47 6.79 -15.77 -5.39
CA VAL A 47 6.91 -16.72 -6.51
C VAL A 47 8.24 -16.57 -7.25
N GLU A 48 8.77 -15.35 -7.34
CA GLU A 48 9.89 -14.97 -8.22
C GLU A 48 11.15 -14.52 -7.43
N GLU A 49 11.26 -14.82 -6.12
CA GLU A 49 12.31 -14.28 -5.23
C GLU A 49 13.73 -14.47 -5.76
N GLU A 50 14.06 -15.61 -6.36
CA GLU A 50 15.42 -15.90 -6.86
C GLU A 50 15.82 -15.09 -8.11
N LEU A 51 14.88 -14.34 -8.72
CA LEU A 51 15.08 -13.64 -9.99
C LEU A 51 15.27 -12.12 -9.83
N ILE A 52 15.16 -11.59 -8.61
CA ILE A 52 15.26 -10.14 -8.37
C ILE A 52 16.72 -9.73 -8.11
N SER A 53 17.14 -8.60 -8.68
CA SER A 53 18.46 -8.03 -8.41
C SER A 53 18.54 -7.37 -7.03
N GLU A 54 19.74 -7.35 -6.44
CA GLU A 54 19.99 -6.66 -5.16
C GLU A 54 19.61 -5.17 -5.21
N ASP A 55 19.83 -4.51 -6.35
CA ASP A 55 19.45 -3.11 -6.56
C ASP A 55 17.93 -2.90 -6.48
N LEU A 56 17.14 -3.82 -7.02
CA LEU A 56 15.67 -3.75 -6.93
C LEU A 56 15.17 -4.02 -5.51
N ILE A 57 15.77 -4.97 -4.79
CA ILE A 57 15.48 -5.19 -3.36
C ILE A 57 15.76 -3.92 -2.57
N LYS A 58 16.88 -3.25 -2.84
CA LYS A 58 17.24 -1.99 -2.18
C LYS A 58 16.23 -0.89 -2.48
N THR A 59 15.84 -0.71 -3.74
CA THR A 59 14.82 0.28 -4.14
C THR A 59 13.49 0.01 -3.43
N LEU A 60 13.04 -1.24 -3.38
CA LEU A 60 11.82 -1.62 -2.66
C LEU A 60 11.93 -1.29 -1.16
N GLY A 61 13.06 -1.60 -0.53
CA GLY A 61 13.29 -1.29 0.88
C GLY A 61 13.34 0.22 1.16
N GLU A 62 13.84 1.03 0.22
CA GLU A 62 13.81 2.50 0.32
C GLU A 62 12.39 3.05 0.16
N ALA A 63 11.61 2.51 -0.79
CA ALA A 63 10.20 2.85 -0.98
C ALA A 63 9.36 2.53 0.27
N ASP A 64 9.53 1.33 0.84
CA ASP A 64 8.85 0.90 2.06
C ASP A 64 9.18 1.84 3.24
N LYS A 65 10.45 2.20 3.42
CA LYS A 65 10.86 3.20 4.44
C LYS A 65 10.25 4.57 4.21
N ASN A 66 10.09 4.99 2.95
CA ASN A 66 9.46 6.27 2.62
C ASN A 66 7.98 6.28 2.99
N LEU A 67 7.26 5.20 2.68
CA LEU A 67 5.85 5.07 3.07
C LEU A 67 5.71 5.05 4.60
N MET A 68 6.53 4.27 5.30
CA MET A 68 6.52 4.24 6.77
C MET A 68 6.76 5.65 7.35
N ARG A 69 7.72 6.42 6.82
CA ARG A 69 7.95 7.79 7.31
C ARG A 69 6.80 8.77 7.01
N ALA A 70 6.02 8.51 5.97
CA ALA A 70 4.91 9.36 5.55
C ALA A 70 3.58 9.04 6.24
N THR A 71 3.51 7.95 7.00
CA THR A 71 2.27 7.41 7.57
C THR A 71 2.44 7.11 9.05
N ALA A 72 1.33 6.88 9.74
CA ALA A 72 1.29 6.35 11.10
C ALA A 72 0.72 4.93 11.10
N GLU A 73 0.96 4.17 12.19
CA GLU A 73 0.26 2.91 12.38
C GLU A 73 -1.23 3.15 12.62
N HIS A 74 -2.05 2.29 12.03
CA HIS A 74 -3.47 2.20 12.28
C HIS A 74 -3.76 0.90 13.06
N THR A 75 -4.81 0.91 13.88
CA THR A 75 -5.22 -0.27 14.67
C THR A 75 -5.81 -1.35 13.79
N ASP A 76 -6.64 -0.94 12.84
CA ASP A 76 -7.43 -1.84 11.99
C ASP A 76 -6.89 -1.87 10.57
N CYS A 77 -7.11 -2.99 9.88
CA CYS A 77 -6.86 -3.09 8.44
C CYS A 77 -7.71 -2.05 7.70
N LEU A 78 -7.10 -1.27 6.80
CA LEU A 78 -7.82 -0.26 6.01
C LEU A 78 -8.88 -0.86 5.08
N TRP A 79 -8.68 -2.08 4.58
CA TRP A 79 -9.69 -2.82 3.84
C TRP A 79 -10.76 -3.47 4.75
N GLY A 80 -10.67 -3.29 6.06
CA GLY A 80 -11.55 -3.88 7.06
C GLY A 80 -11.13 -5.29 7.50
N GLN A 81 -11.47 -5.64 8.75
CA GLN A 81 -11.05 -6.90 9.36
C GLN A 81 -11.60 -8.14 8.64
N PHE A 82 -12.83 -8.07 8.12
CA PHE A 82 -13.43 -9.17 7.34
C PHE A 82 -12.56 -9.54 6.12
N ASN A 83 -12.07 -8.54 5.38
CA ASN A 83 -11.20 -8.78 4.23
C ASN A 83 -9.82 -9.28 4.66
N ALA A 84 -9.28 -8.76 5.78
CA ALA A 84 -8.03 -9.25 6.33
C ALA A 84 -8.12 -10.75 6.69
N ASP A 85 -9.19 -11.16 7.37
CA ASP A 85 -9.41 -12.55 7.77
C ASP A 85 -9.60 -13.47 6.55
N ASP A 86 -10.42 -13.06 5.57
CA ASP A 86 -10.68 -13.84 4.34
C ASP A 86 -9.40 -14.05 3.51
N ARG A 87 -8.54 -13.02 3.46
CA ARG A 87 -7.29 -13.04 2.69
C ARG A 87 -6.08 -13.55 3.48
N GLY A 88 -6.24 -13.81 4.78
CA GLY A 88 -5.13 -14.13 5.68
C GLY A 88 -4.10 -13.03 5.84
N TRP A 89 -4.49 -11.76 5.64
CA TRP A 89 -3.60 -10.62 5.80
C TRP A 89 -3.33 -10.33 7.27
N THR A 90 -2.08 -10.02 7.58
CA THR A 90 -1.63 -9.72 8.95
C THR A 90 -0.83 -8.43 8.96
N LYS A 91 -0.73 -7.78 10.13
CA LYS A 91 0.07 -6.57 10.27
C LYS A 91 1.56 -6.85 10.04
N GLU A 92 2.01 -8.08 10.28
CA GLU A 92 3.40 -8.50 10.11
C GLU A 92 3.76 -8.64 8.62
N HIS A 93 2.88 -9.25 7.82
CA HIS A 93 3.17 -9.55 6.40
C HIS A 93 2.61 -8.51 5.43
N ASN A 94 1.52 -7.84 5.79
CA ASN A 94 0.78 -6.88 4.96
C ASN A 94 0.70 -5.52 5.66
N TRP A 95 1.76 -5.15 6.39
CA TRP A 95 1.85 -3.97 7.25
C TRP A 95 1.34 -2.68 6.60
N TRP A 96 1.47 -2.55 5.27
CA TRP A 96 1.01 -1.39 4.52
C TRP A 96 -0.50 -1.14 4.69
N TYR A 97 -1.33 -2.17 4.83
CA TYR A 97 -2.77 -2.03 5.11
C TYR A 97 -3.09 -1.60 6.55
N TRP A 98 -2.08 -1.50 7.43
CA TRP A 98 -2.16 -0.93 8.78
C TRP A 98 -1.41 0.39 8.88
N ARG A 99 -1.23 1.10 7.77
CA ARG A 99 -0.63 2.43 7.74
C ARG A 99 -1.60 3.43 7.20
N ILE A 100 -1.75 4.56 7.87
CA ILE A 100 -2.63 5.64 7.44
C ILE A 100 -1.86 6.97 7.33
N PRO A 101 -2.05 7.76 6.25
CA PRO A 101 -1.51 9.11 6.17
C PRO A 101 -2.13 10.01 7.24
N PRO A 102 -1.37 10.94 7.85
CA PRO A 102 -1.88 11.79 8.93
C PRO A 102 -3.00 12.75 8.51
N ASN A 103 -3.12 13.02 7.21
CA ASN A 103 -4.14 13.88 6.62
C ASN A 103 -5.25 13.10 5.91
N ALA A 104 -5.30 11.76 6.04
CA ALA A 104 -6.34 10.97 5.44
C ALA A 104 -7.66 11.25 6.16
N HIS A 105 -8.57 11.94 5.47
CA HIS A 105 -9.94 12.04 5.90
C HIS A 105 -10.71 10.88 5.28
N PHE A 106 -11.36 10.07 6.12
CA PHE A 106 -12.43 9.20 5.63
C PHE A 106 -13.45 10.12 4.95
N GLN A 107 -13.78 9.87 3.69
CA GLN A 107 -14.98 10.46 3.12
C GLN A 107 -16.14 9.90 3.93
N THR A 108 -16.60 10.66 4.93
CA THR A 108 -17.86 10.35 5.58
C THR A 108 -18.90 10.50 4.50
N ASP A 109 -19.48 9.39 4.06
CA ASP A 109 -20.48 9.36 3.00
C ASP A 109 -21.48 10.51 3.14
N LYS A 110 -21.54 11.38 2.13
CA LYS A 110 -22.75 12.15 1.87
C LYS A 110 -23.84 11.20 1.35
N LYS A 111 -24.45 10.41 2.23
CA LYS A 111 -25.78 9.80 2.07
C LYS A 111 -26.38 9.56 3.48
N GLY A 112 -27.44 10.20 3.94
CA GLY A 112 -28.34 11.18 3.32
C GLY A 112 -29.28 11.77 4.37
N SER A 113 -29.88 12.91 4.04
CA SER A 113 -31.09 13.39 4.71
C SER A 113 -32.32 12.57 4.31
N SER A 114 -33.26 12.49 5.24
CA SER A 114 -34.64 11.98 5.17
C SER A 114 -34.81 10.51 5.54
N HIS A 115 -35.36 10.22 6.73
CA HIS A 115 -36.81 10.23 6.97
C HIS A 115 -37.10 10.71 8.40
#